data_AF-A0A1B3ISG0-F1
#
_entry.id   AF-A0A1B3ISG0-F1
#
_cell.length_a   1.000
_cell.length_b   1.000
_cell.length_c   1.000
_cell.angle_alpha   90.00
_cell.angle_beta   90.00
_cell.angle_gamma   90.00
#
_symmetry.space_group_name_H-M   'P 1'
#
loop_
_entity.id
_entity.type
_entity.pdbx_description
1 polymer ?
#
loop_
_entity_poly.entity_id
_entity_poly.type
_entity_poly.pdbx_seq_one_letter_code
_entity_poly.pdbx_strand_id
1 'polypeptide(L)' 'MLLSYLDVLQKNKVPFDEGVQLAAEWVKQLGGEFREDTEEAPEAEASVLSLGRATAHCFKPYPDTKNFYYEA' A
#
# COMPACT_ATOMS: atom_id res chain seq x y z
N MET A 1 2.13 -8.00 -11.41
CA MET A 1 1.68 -6.66 -11.79
C MET A 1 1.55 -5.77 -10.57
N LEU A 2 0.65 -6.05 -9.62
CA LEU A 2 0.53 -5.26 -8.38
C LEU A 2 1.87 -5.15 -7.62
N LEU A 3 2.45 -6.27 -7.20
CA LEU A 3 3.71 -6.28 -6.44
C LEU A 3 4.84 -5.56 -7.17
N SER A 4 4.94 -5.76 -8.49
CA SER A 4 5.95 -5.09 -9.31
C SER A 4 5.81 -3.56 -9.35
N TYR A 5 4.58 -3.03 -9.26
CA TYR A 5 4.33 -1.60 -9.16
C TYR A 5 4.68 -1.07 -7.76
N LEU A 6 4.28 -1.79 -6.71
CA LEU A 6 4.59 -1.43 -5.33
C LEU A 6 6.10 -1.48 -5.04
N ASP A 7 6.81 -2.46 -5.60
CA ASP A 7 8.27 -2.58 -5.58
C ASP A 7 8.95 -1.31 -6.12
N VAL A 8 8.40 -0.71 -7.17
CA VAL A 8 8.92 0.53 -7.76
C VAL A 8 8.72 1.70 -6.81
N LEU A 9 7.56 1.83 -6.17
CA LEU A 9 7.30 2.87 -5.18
C LEU A 9 8.24 2.76 -3.98
N GLN A 10 8.41 1.54 -3.46
CA GLN A 10 9.27 1.26 -2.30
C GLN A 10 10.76 1.50 -2.64
N LYS A 11 11.24 1.04 -3.80
CA LYS A 11 12.63 1.27 -4.25
C LYS A 11 12.94 2.75 -4.48
N ASN A 12 11.97 3.51 -4.99
CA ASN A 12 12.12 4.95 -5.18
C ASN A 12 11.95 5.76 -3.90
N LYS A 13 11.68 5.11 -2.75
CA LYS A 13 11.48 5.79 -1.45
C LYS A 13 10.41 6.86 -1.53
N VAL A 14 9.33 6.60 -2.29
CA VAL A 14 8.17 7.50 -2.37
C VAL A 14 7.64 7.72 -0.94
N PRO A 15 7.20 8.92 -0.55
CA PRO A 15 6.56 9.14 0.75
C PRO A 15 5.36 8.20 0.96
N PHE A 16 5.12 7.76 2.20
CA PHE A 16 4.12 6.73 2.48
C PHE A 16 2.72 7.13 1.99
N ASP A 17 2.24 8.31 2.39
CA ASP A 17 0.88 8.75 2.06
C ASP A 17 0.71 8.93 0.53
N GLU A 18 1.77 9.42 -0.16
CA GLU A 18 1.81 9.53 -1.61
C GLU A 18 1.82 8.15 -2.29
N GLY A 19 2.63 7.22 -1.77
CA GLY A 19 2.74 5.86 -2.31
C GLY A 19 1.42 5.08 -2.17
N VAL A 20 0.73 5.22 -1.03
CA VAL A 20 -0.60 4.64 -0.82
C VAL A 20 -1.61 5.24 -1.80
N GLN A 21 -1.60 6.57 -1.99
CA GLN A 21 -2.49 7.23 -2.95
C GLN A 21 -2.24 6.74 -4.38
N LEU A 22 -0.99 6.73 -4.84
CA LEU A 22 -0.61 6.27 -6.17
C LEU A 22 -1.01 4.81 -6.39
N ALA A 23 -0.75 3.95 -5.41
CA ALA A 23 -1.13 2.54 -5.46
C ALA A 23 -2.64 2.34 -5.48
N ALA A 24 -3.41 3.08 -4.69
CA ALA A 24 -4.86 3.02 -4.67
C ALA A 24 -5.46 3.49 -6.01
N GLU A 25 -4.97 4.59 -6.57
CA GLU A 25 -5.39 5.07 -7.89
C GLU A 25 -5.09 4.06 -8.99
N TRP A 26 -3.88 3.49 -8.99
CA TRP A 26 -3.44 2.51 -9.96
C TRP A 26 -4.28 1.21 -9.89
N VAL A 27 -4.54 0.70 -8.68
CA VAL A 27 -5.38 -0.49 -8.48
C VAL A 27 -6.82 -0.23 -8.94
N LYS A 28 -7.40 0.93 -8.61
CA LYS A 28 -8.75 1.32 -9.06
C LYS A 28 -8.86 1.40 -10.58
N GLN A 29 -7.85 1.96 -11.26
CA GLN A 29 -7.83 2.04 -12.73
C GLN A 29 -7.82 0.66 -13.41
N LEU A 30 -7.29 -0.35 -12.72
CA LEU A 30 -7.24 -1.73 -13.20
C LEU A 30 -8.41 -2.60 -12.70
N GLY A 31 -9.40 -2.00 -12.05
CA GLY A 31 -10.59 -2.69 -11.53
C GLY A 31 -10.33 -3.54 -10.28
N GLY A 32 -9.24 -3.26 -9.55
CA GLY A 32 -8.99 -3.85 -8.25
C GLY A 32 -9.63 -3.04 -7.11
N GLU A 33 -9.32 -3.44 -5.88
CA GLU A 33 -9.90 -2.89 -4.66
C GLU A 33 -8.84 -2.27 -3.75
N PHE A 34 -9.25 -1.20 -3.07
CA PHE A 34 -8.48 -0.55 -2.01
C PHE A 34 -9.37 -0.42 -0.78
N ARG A 35 -8.87 -0.85 0.38
CA ARG A 35 -9.56 -0.74 1.67
C ARG A 35 -8.60 -0.15 2.70
N GLU A 36 -9.06 0.86 3.41
CA GLU A 36 -8.41 1.30 4.65
C GLU A 36 -8.89 0.40 5.78
N ASP A 37 -7.99 -0.40 6.34
CA ASP A 37 -8.31 -1.26 7.45
C ASP A 37 -8.21 -0.44 8.74
N THR A 38 -9.37 -0.04 9.25
CA THR A 38 -9.51 0.73 10.49
C THR A 38 -10.08 -0.11 11.63
N GLU A 39 -10.37 -1.40 11.41
CA GLU A 39 -11.08 -2.26 12.38
C GLU A 39 -10.17 -3.21 13.20
N GLU A 40 -8.96 -3.55 12.76
CA GLU A 40 -8.07 -4.46 13.50
C GLU A 40 -6.88 -3.74 14.17
N ALA A 41 -7.12 -3.31 15.41
CA ALA A 41 -6.14 -2.89 16.43
C ALA A 41 -5.37 -1.56 16.19
N PRO A 42 -5.15 -0.75 17.24
CA PRO A 42 -4.62 0.61 17.15
C PRO A 42 -3.11 0.71 16.84
N GLU A 43 -2.47 -0.36 16.35
CA GLU A 43 -1.01 -0.42 16.23
C GLU A 43 -0.47 -0.32 14.79
N ALA A 44 -1.32 -0.41 13.76
CA ALA A 44 -0.90 -0.09 12.40
C ALA A 44 -2.10 0.32 11.54
N GLU A 45 -2.23 1.61 11.22
CA GLU A 45 -3.04 2.07 10.11
C GLU A 45 -2.56 1.34 8.84
N ALA A 46 -3.28 0.30 8.44
CA ALA A 46 -2.93 -0.54 7.31
C ALA A 46 -3.91 -0.30 6.17
N SER A 47 -3.39 -0.06 4.97
CA SER A 47 -4.17 0.01 3.75
C SER A 47 -3.98 -1.26 2.94
N VAL A 48 -5.06 -1.95 2.61
CA VAL A 48 -5.06 -3.19 1.85
C VAL A 48 -5.38 -2.91 0.39
N LEU A 49 -4.52 -3.40 -0.51
CA LEU A 49 -4.66 -3.31 -1.96
C LEU A 49 -4.85 -4.71 -2.54
N SER A 50 -5.87 -4.90 -3.36
CA SER A 50 -6.15 -6.18 -4.02
C SER A 50 -6.30 -6.00 -5.53
N LEU A 51 -5.59 -6.80 -6.32
CA LEU A 51 -5.73 -6.84 -7.77
C LEU A 51 -5.66 -8.27 -8.28
N GLY A 52 -6.81 -8.79 -8.73
CA GLY A 52 -6.95 -10.19 -9.14
C GLY A 52 -6.74 -11.13 -7.95
N ARG A 53 -5.65 -11.90 -7.97
CA ARG A 53 -5.27 -12.82 -6.86
C ARG A 53 -4.19 -12.28 -5.94
N ALA A 54 -3.67 -11.08 -6.23
CA ALA A 54 -2.62 -10.46 -5.42
C ALA A 54 -3.27 -9.53 -4.38
N THR A 55 -2.80 -9.64 -3.15
CA THR A 55 -3.15 -8.75 -2.04
C THR A 55 -1.86 -8.19 -1.46
N ALA A 56 -1.87 -6.92 -1.08
CA ALA A 56 -0.75 -6.25 -0.44
C ALA A 56 -1.25 -5.36 0.71
N HIS A 57 -0.54 -5.42 1.82
CA HIS A 57 -0.77 -4.66 3.04
C HIS A 57 0.25 -3.53 3.12
N CYS A 58 -0.19 -2.29 2.95
CA CYS A 58 0.64 -1.10 3.10
C CYS A 58 0.47 -0.57 4.52
N PHE A 59 1.55 -0.46 5.29
CA PHE A 59 1.50 0.05 6.65
C PHE A 59 2.76 0.85 6.95
N LYS A 60 2.68 1.78 7.90
CA LYS A 60 3.85 2.52 8.38
C LYS A 60 4.63 1.60 9.33
N PRO A 61 5.81 1.05 8.94
CA PRO A 61 6.46 0.04 9.75
C PRO A 61 7.11 0.63 11.01
N TYR A 62 7.52 1.91 10.95
CA TYR A 62 8.14 2.65 12.07
C TYR A 62 7.84 4.15 11.97
N PRO A 63 7.76 4.90 13.09
CA PRO A 63 7.55 6.35 13.08
C PRO A 63 8.66 7.13 12.37
N ASP A 64 9.87 6.56 12.27
CA ASP A 64 11.03 7.20 11.64
C ASP A 64 11.09 7.00 10.12
N THR A 65 10.38 6.00 9.59
CA THR A 65 10.32 5.74 8.15
C THR A 65 9.14 6.46 7.53
N LYS A 66 9.43 7.53 6.78
CA LYS A 66 8.40 8.30 6.04
C LYS A 66 8.10 7.73 4.66
N ASN A 67 8.78 6.65 4.26
CA ASN A 67 8.69 6.10 2.90
C ASN A 67 7.63 5.00 2.83
N PHE A 68 7.11 4.81 1.62
CA PHE A 68 6.19 3.75 1.25
C PHE A 68 6.80 2.37 1.53
N TYR A 69 6.00 1.52 2.16
CA TYR A 69 6.33 0.15 2.52
C TYR A 69 5.08 -0.70 2.41
N TYR A 70 5.25 -1.94 1.95
CA TYR A 70 4.17 -2.91 1.89
C TYR A 70 4.70 -4.34 2.12
N GLU A 71 3.79 -5.23 2.50
CA GLU A 71 3.98 -6.69 2.54
C GLU A 71 2.89 -7.37 1.71
N ALA A 72 3.15 -8.55 1.17
CA ALA A 72 2.25 -9.27 0.25
C ALA A 72 2.25 -10.78 0.48
#